data_AF-X0Y2H9-F1
#
_entry.id   AF-X0Y2H9-F1
#
_cell.length_a   1.000
_cell.length_b   1.000
_cell.length_c   1.000
_cell.angle_alpha   90.00
_cell.angle_beta   90.00
_cell.angle_gamma   90.00
#
_symmetry.space_group_name_H-M   'P 1'
#
loop_
_entity.id
_entity.type
_entity.pdbx_description
1 polymer ?
#
loop_
_entity_poly.entity_id
_entity_poly.type
_entity_poly.pdbx_seq_one_letter_code
_entity_poly.pdbx_strand_id
1 'polypeptide(L)'
;MKPVAHRVREIQPSKTVEIAALAQQMKAQGENVISLSVGEPDFSTPSHVRKAAEEAIRAGLTRYGPATGSPSLLAAVRAKFSNENNLSYNEDQI
;
A
#
# COMPACT_ATOMS: atom_id res chain seq x y z
N MET A 1 15.04 -28.63 -7.77
CA MET A 1 14.37 -27.31 -7.75
C MET A 1 14.32 -26.79 -9.18
N LYS A 2 13.16 -26.35 -9.69
CA LYS A 2 13.10 -25.81 -11.07
C LYS A 2 13.88 -24.48 -11.12
N PRO A 3 14.63 -24.21 -12.20
CA PRO A 3 15.36 -22.96 -12.33
C PRO A 3 14.38 -21.79 -12.42
N VAL A 4 14.60 -20.75 -11.60
CA VAL A 4 13.90 -19.47 -11.74
C VAL A 4 14.38 -18.74 -13.00
N ALA A 5 13.51 -17.89 -13.57
CA ALA A 5 13.84 -17.06 -14.73
C ALA A 5 15.06 -16.17 -14.46
N HIS A 6 15.88 -15.91 -15.50
CA HIS A 6 17.13 -15.17 -15.36
C HIS A 6 16.96 -13.79 -14.70
N ARG A 7 15.97 -13.00 -15.16
CA ARG A 7 15.64 -11.67 -14.60
C ARG A 7 15.40 -11.65 -13.09
N VAL A 8 14.92 -12.76 -12.50
CA VAL A 8 14.69 -12.84 -11.05
C VAL A 8 16.02 -12.87 -10.29
N ARG A 9 17.07 -13.42 -10.90
CA ARG A 9 18.41 -13.51 -10.30
C ARG A 9 19.13 -12.17 -10.26
N GLU A 10 18.71 -11.21 -11.08
CA GLU A 10 19.30 -9.88 -11.15
C GLU A 10 18.72 -8.93 -10.09
N ILE A 11 17.56 -9.27 -9.51
CA ILE A 11 16.91 -8.49 -8.46
C ILE A 11 17.68 -8.68 -7.15
N GLN A 12 18.25 -7.59 -6.64
CA GLN A 12 18.91 -7.59 -5.33
C GLN A 12 17.86 -7.60 -4.20
N PRO A 13 18.14 -8.31 -3.09
CA PRO A 13 17.31 -8.25 -1.90
C PRO A 13 17.15 -6.81 -1.38
N SER A 14 15.96 -6.50 -0.85
CA SER A 14 15.71 -5.19 -0.24
C SER A 14 16.40 -5.08 1.12
N LYS A 15 17.37 -4.17 1.21
CA LYS A 15 18.06 -3.85 2.47
C LYS A 15 17.10 -3.31 3.53
N THR A 16 16.07 -2.56 3.13
CA THR A 16 15.04 -2.05 4.04
C THR A 16 14.29 -3.20 4.73
N VAL A 17 13.93 -4.24 3.98
CA VAL A 17 13.23 -5.41 4.53
C VAL A 17 14.13 -6.22 5.45
N GLU A 18 15.40 -6.42 5.07
CA GLU A 18 16.38 -7.12 5.91
C GLU A 18 16.58 -6.43 7.26
N ILE A 19 16.77 -5.10 7.26
CA ILE A 19 16.96 -4.32 8.49
C ILE A 19 15.69 -4.31 9.35
N ALA A 20 14.51 -4.16 8.73
CA ALA A 20 13.24 -4.22 9.46
C ALA A 20 13.04 -5.59 10.13
N ALA A 21 13.34 -6.69 9.43
CA ALA A 21 13.24 -8.04 9.97
C ALA A 21 14.22 -8.27 11.15
N LEU A 22 15.47 -7.81 11.00
CA LEU A 22 16.47 -7.89 12.07
C LEU A 22 16.04 -7.10 13.31
N ALA A 23 15.55 -5.87 13.14
CA ALA A 23 15.05 -5.05 14.25
C ALA A 23 13.88 -5.73 14.98
N GLN A 24 12.96 -6.37 14.25
CA GLN A 24 11.86 -7.14 14.86
C GLN A 24 12.39 -8.37 15.61
N GLN A 25 13.36 -9.09 15.05
CA GLN A 25 13.98 -10.24 15.70
C GLN A 25 14.67 -9.84 17.02
N MET A 26 15.49 -8.80 17.01
CA MET A 26 16.19 -8.30 18.21
C MET A 26 15.20 -7.86 19.30
N LYS A 27 14.12 -7.16 18.92
CA LYS A 27 13.02 -6.82 19.85
C LYS A 27 12.37 -8.07 20.45
N ALA A 28 12.09 -9.08 19.63
CA ALA A 28 11.51 -10.35 20.09
C ALA A 28 12.45 -11.12 21.03
N GLN A 29 13.76 -10.91 20.92
CA GLN A 29 14.79 -11.45 21.82
C GLN A 29 14.94 -10.63 23.12
N GLY A 30 14.16 -9.55 23.29
CA GLY A 30 14.18 -8.70 24.49
C GLY A 30 15.18 -7.56 24.42
N GLU A 31 15.81 -7.31 23.28
CA GLU A 31 16.74 -6.19 23.12
C GLU A 31 15.99 -4.84 22.97
N ASN A 32 16.58 -3.77 23.49
CA ASN A 32 16.04 -2.43 23.36
C ASN A 32 16.48 -1.81 22.02
N VAL A 33 15.62 -1.92 21.00
CA VAL A 33 15.92 -1.45 19.63
C VAL A 33 14.98 -0.33 19.20
N ILE A 34 15.55 0.79 18.77
CA ILE A 34 14.84 1.88 18.09
C ILE A 34 14.98 1.65 16.58
N SER A 35 13.86 1.33 15.92
CA SER A 35 13.84 1.04 14.48
C SER A 35 13.50 2.30 13.69
N LEU A 36 14.46 2.80 12.90
CA LEU A 36 14.30 3.95 12.01
C LEU A 36 14.31 3.54 10.52
N SER A 37 14.06 2.25 10.25
CA SER A 37 14.21 1.66 8.91
C SER A 37 12.93 1.64 8.08
N VAL A 38 11.76 1.76 8.70
CA VAL A 38 10.45 1.65 8.02
C VAL A 38 9.86 3.04 7.81
N GLY A 39 9.37 3.31 6.59
CA GLY A 39 8.79 4.60 6.20
C GLY A 39 7.27 4.69 6.35
N GLU A 40 6.65 3.83 7.16
CA GLU A 40 5.21 3.88 7.42
C GLU A 40 4.91 4.78 8.65
N PRO A 41 3.84 5.58 8.63
CA PRO A 41 3.44 6.36 9.79
C PRO A 41 3.10 5.49 11.01
N ASP A 42 3.32 6.04 12.21
CA ASP A 42 2.99 5.42 13.50
C ASP A 42 1.50 5.52 13.85
N PHE A 43 0.77 6.44 13.22
CA PHE A 43 -0.66 6.60 13.43
C PHE A 43 -1.50 5.52 12.74
N SER A 44 -2.58 5.11 13.40
CA SER A 44 -3.58 4.23 12.80
C SER A 44 -4.33 4.93 11.65
N THR A 45 -4.82 4.14 10.69
CA THR A 45 -5.71 4.63 9.63
C THR A 45 -6.91 5.41 10.21
N PRO A 46 -7.26 6.60 9.67
CA PRO A 46 -8.36 7.42 10.18
C PRO A 46 -9.71 6.68 10.26
N SER A 47 -10.51 7.01 11.26
CA SER A 47 -11.75 6.29 11.59
C SER A 47 -12.79 6.30 10.47
N HIS A 48 -12.89 7.39 9.70
CA HIS A 48 -13.83 7.49 8.58
C HIS A 48 -13.48 6.51 7.44
N VAL A 49 -12.18 6.28 7.19
CA VAL A 49 -11.71 5.31 6.18
C VAL A 49 -12.03 3.89 6.62
N ARG A 50 -11.78 3.57 7.91
CA ARG A 50 -12.09 2.25 8.48
C ARG A 50 -13.59 1.94 8.41
N LYS A 51 -14.44 2.92 8.75
CA LYS A 51 -15.90 2.80 8.65
C LYS A 51 -16.37 2.55 7.22
N ALA A 52 -15.85 3.29 6.25
CA ALA A 52 -16.19 3.08 4.84
C ALA A 52 -15.83 1.67 4.34
N ALA A 53 -14.69 1.12 4.80
CA ALA A 53 -14.31 -0.26 4.49
C ALA A 53 -15.27 -1.29 5.15
N GLU A 54 -15.64 -1.08 6.41
CA GLU A 54 -16.63 -1.93 7.10
C GLU A 54 -17.99 -1.89 6.40
N GLU A 55 -18.45 -0.71 5.98
CA GLU A 55 -19.69 -0.52 5.25
C GLU A 55 -19.65 -1.23 3.89
N ALA A 56 -18.54 -1.13 3.15
CA ALA A 56 -18.37 -1.83 1.89
C ALA A 56 -18.45 -3.36 2.06
N ILE A 57 -17.83 -3.90 3.12
CA ILE A 57 -17.93 -5.33 3.48
C ILE A 57 -19.38 -5.70 3.78
N ARG A 58 -20.08 -4.92 4.62
CA ARG A 58 -21.50 -5.17 4.97
C ARG A 58 -22.43 -5.08 3.76
N ALA A 59 -22.12 -4.19 2.82
CA ALA A 59 -22.85 -4.03 1.56
C ALA A 59 -22.53 -5.12 0.52
N GLY A 60 -21.62 -6.06 0.83
CA GLY A 60 -21.28 -7.18 -0.05
C GLY A 60 -20.37 -6.80 -1.21
N LEU A 61 -19.69 -5.64 -1.17
CA LEU A 61 -18.72 -5.19 -2.19
C LEU A 61 -17.42 -6.02 -2.13
N THR A 62 -17.51 -7.29 -2.53
CA THR A 62 -16.47 -8.33 -2.34
C THR A 62 -16.13 -9.08 -3.62
N ARG A 63 -16.75 -8.71 -4.74
CA ARG A 63 -16.54 -9.34 -6.06
C ARG A 63 -15.54 -8.55 -6.88
N TYR A 64 -15.12 -9.13 -8.00
CA TYR A 64 -14.22 -8.47 -8.94
C TYR A 64 -14.77 -7.10 -9.38
N GLY A 65 -13.88 -6.11 -9.37
CA GLY A 65 -14.11 -4.80 -9.98
C GLY A 65 -13.40 -4.69 -11.34
N PRO A 66 -13.55 -3.55 -12.02
CA PRO A 66 -12.78 -3.25 -13.22
C PRO A 66 -11.28 -3.25 -12.94
N ALA A 67 -10.47 -3.67 -13.91
CA ALA A 67 -9.01 -3.77 -13.76
C ALA A 67 -8.33 -2.43 -13.45
N THR A 68 -8.90 -1.32 -13.93
CA THR A 68 -8.42 0.05 -13.70
C THR A 68 -8.88 0.62 -12.35
N GLY A 69 -9.87 0.01 -11.69
CA GLY A 69 -10.47 0.51 -10.45
C GLY A 69 -11.96 0.85 -10.60
N SER A 70 -12.63 1.13 -9.47
CA SER A 70 -14.04 1.49 -9.48
C SER A 70 -14.26 2.91 -10.05
N PRO A 71 -15.34 3.17 -10.80
CA PRO A 71 -15.62 4.50 -11.35
C PRO A 71 -15.61 5.64 -10.31
N SER A 72 -16.13 5.39 -9.11
CA SER A 72 -16.15 6.37 -8.01
C SER A 72 -14.75 6.72 -7.51
N LEU A 73 -13.83 5.74 -7.45
CA LEU A 73 -12.43 5.96 -7.08
C LEU A 73 -11.71 6.79 -8.15
N LEU A 74 -11.86 6.43 -9.43
CA LEU A 74 -11.22 7.15 -10.54
C LEU A 74 -11.67 8.61 -10.57
N ALA A 75 -12.97 8.87 -10.42
CA ALA A 75 -13.51 10.22 -10.32
C ALA A 75 -12.95 11.00 -9.12
N ALA A 76 -12.83 10.37 -7.95
CA ALA A 76 -12.27 11.00 -6.75
C ALA A 76 -10.77 11.34 -6.92
N VAL A 77 -9.98 10.44 -7.52
CA VAL A 77 -8.55 10.67 -7.79
C VAL A 77 -8.36 11.80 -8.81
N ARG A 78 -9.15 11.82 -9.88
CA ARG A 78 -9.16 12.94 -10.85
C ARG A 78 -9.49 14.27 -10.18
N ALA A 79 -10.52 14.30 -9.35
CA ALA A 79 -10.91 15.50 -8.60
C ALA A 79 -9.80 15.96 -7.64
N LYS A 80 -9.13 15.03 -6.95
CA LYS A 80 -7.97 15.30 -6.10
C LYS A 80 -6.86 15.99 -6.88
N PHE A 81 -6.47 15.46 -8.05
CA PHE A 81 -5.44 16.07 -8.89
C PHE A 81 -5.82 17.48 -9.37
N SER A 82 -7.08 17.69 -9.74
CA SER A 82 -7.57 19.03 -10.09
C SER A 82 -7.48 19.99 -8.91
N ASN A 83 -7.98 19.59 -7.75
CA ASN A 83 -8.14 20.47 -6.59
C ASN A 83 -6.84 20.76 -5.86
N GLU A 84 -5.95 19.78 -5.76
CA GLU A 84 -4.74 19.87 -4.94
C GLU A 84 -3.48 20.12 -5.77
N ASN A 85 -3.51 19.77 -7.06
CA ASN A 85 -2.34 19.83 -7.94
C ASN A 85 -2.53 20.71 -9.18
N ASN A 86 -3.74 21.26 -9.41
CA ASN A 86 -4.10 22.00 -10.63
C ASN A 86 -3.88 21.20 -11.93
N LEU A 87 -4.06 19.88 -11.87
CA LEU A 87 -3.89 18.99 -13.01
C LEU A 87 -5.23 18.48 -13.51
N SER A 88 -5.46 18.60 -14.82
CA SER A 88 -6.65 18.08 -15.48
C SER A 88 -6.33 16.78 -16.21
N TYR A 89 -6.97 15.69 -15.78
CA TYR A 89 -6.84 14.36 -16.39
C TYR A 89 -8.16 13.89 -16.97
N ASN A 90 -8.10 13.06 -18.01
CA ASN A 90 -9.22 12.28 -18.52
C ASN A 90 -9.40 10.97 -17.73
N GLU A 91 -10.53 10.30 -17.92
CA GLU A 91 -10.84 9.04 -17.20
C GLU A 91 -9.85 7.91 -17.52
N ASP A 92 -9.29 7.89 -18.73
CA ASP A 92 -8.31 6.90 -19.19
C ASP A 92 -6.88 7.20 -18.75
N GLN A 93 -6.67 8.30 -18.01
CA GLN A 93 -5.36 8.74 -17.51
C GLN A 93 -5.20 8.58 -16.00
N ILE A 94 -6.21 8.04 -15.32
CA ILE A 94 -6.19 7.72 -13.89
C ILE A 94 -5.93 6.23 -13.70
#